data_AF-A0A382NA18-F1
#
_entry.id   AF-A0A382NA18-F1
#
_cell.length_a   1.000
_cell.length_b   1.000
_cell.length_c   1.000
_cell.angle_alpha   90.00
_cell.angle_beta   90.00
_cell.angle_gamma   90.00
#
_symmetry.space_group_name_H-M   'P 1'
#
loop_
_entity.id
_entity.type
_entity.pdbx_description
1 polymer ?
#
loop_
_entity_poly.entity_id
_entity_poly.type
_entity_poly.pdbx_seq_one_letter_code
_entity_poly.pdbx_strand_id
1 'polypeptide(L)'
;MVKAQGRYIEHLASFIPEEVKTILDVGAGIGGNSSYLISKGFEIEALSPDEYQETVFAEKYNGEVRFHRTKFEDFESEKQYDLVFESESACYIEIEPGWKTAQKTVRDGGYLLASDYFLHRNDGSGDWHIKASHDEKNYMKKAEEYGFKLIREYDQTDNTMPTLDGAKALMERFIFPTVEFSSNYLDKNHPFILKLIKKTFGKRVNDKMNQLSLLNSKDFKKYKRYMIFLFQKVDQS
;
A
#
# COMPACT_ATOMS: atom_id res chain seq x y z
N MET A 1 2.29 -17.57 2.62
CA MET A 1 1.71 -16.22 2.73
C MET A 1 1.95 -15.61 4.12
N VAL A 2 1.42 -16.19 5.21
CA VAL A 2 1.57 -15.66 6.60
C VAL A 2 3.03 -15.41 7.02
N LYS A 3 3.96 -16.36 6.77
CA LYS A 3 5.38 -16.18 7.10
C LYS A 3 6.09 -15.08 6.30
N ALA A 4 5.63 -14.77 5.09
CA ALA A 4 6.23 -13.72 4.25
C ALA A 4 5.76 -12.34 4.71
N GLN A 5 4.47 -12.21 5.01
CA GLN A 5 3.91 -10.99 5.58
C GLN A 5 4.54 -10.66 6.94
N GLY A 6 4.69 -11.64 7.84
CA GLY A 6 5.36 -11.42 9.12
C GLY A 6 6.79 -10.89 8.98
N ARG A 7 7.59 -11.43 8.05
CA ARG A 7 8.95 -10.93 7.77
C ARG A 7 8.96 -9.53 7.18
N TYR A 8 7.98 -9.21 6.33
CA TYR A 8 7.85 -7.87 5.77
C TYR A 8 7.57 -6.84 6.87
N ILE A 9 6.63 -7.13 7.77
CA ILE A 9 6.31 -6.25 8.90
C ILE A 9 7.51 -6.09 9.84
N GLU A 10 8.21 -7.19 10.15
CA GLU A 10 9.43 -7.17 10.93
C GLU A 10 10.53 -6.33 10.27
N HIS A 11 10.69 -6.45 8.96
CA HIS A 11 11.64 -5.65 8.21
C HIS A 11 11.30 -4.17 8.26
N LEU A 12 10.04 -3.78 8.02
CA LEU A 12 9.60 -2.38 8.14
C LEU A 12 9.83 -1.81 9.54
N ALA A 13 9.50 -2.59 10.58
CA ALA A 13 9.70 -2.16 11.95
C ALA A 13 11.19 -1.88 12.27
N SER A 14 12.14 -2.51 11.55
CA SER A 14 13.58 -2.22 11.70
C SER A 14 14.02 -0.85 11.16
N PHE A 15 13.13 -0.11 10.49
CA PHE A 15 13.35 1.27 10.07
C PHE A 15 12.80 2.29 11.06
N ILE A 16 12.03 1.87 12.06
CA ILE A 16 11.45 2.76 13.06
C ILE A 16 12.55 3.19 14.05
N PRO A 17 12.81 4.51 14.21
CA PRO A 17 13.79 5.02 15.18
C PRO A 17 13.43 4.65 16.64
N GLU A 18 14.44 4.45 17.49
CA GLU A 18 14.27 3.94 18.86
C GLU A 18 13.44 4.86 19.76
N GLU A 19 13.45 6.17 19.50
CA GLU A 19 12.73 7.18 20.25
C GLU A 19 11.22 7.23 19.94
N VAL A 20 10.76 6.54 18.89
CA VAL A 20 9.34 6.50 18.51
C VAL A 20 8.54 5.74 19.55
N LYS A 21 7.42 6.32 20.00
CA LYS A 21 6.48 5.67 20.93
C LYS A 21 5.07 5.59 20.37
N THR A 22 4.64 6.67 19.71
CA THR A 22 3.29 6.85 19.15
C THR A 22 3.31 6.77 17.63
N ILE A 23 2.47 5.90 17.05
CA ILE A 23 2.41 5.70 15.61
C ILE A 23 0.96 5.81 15.11
N LEU A 24 0.77 6.55 14.02
CA LEU A 24 -0.45 6.52 13.23
C LEU A 24 -0.28 5.54 12.06
N ASP A 25 -0.98 4.41 12.09
CA ASP A 25 -1.00 3.39 11.03
C ASP A 25 -2.02 3.79 9.95
N VAL A 26 -1.52 4.38 8.85
CA VAL A 26 -2.34 4.94 7.77
C VAL A 26 -2.61 3.86 6.72
N GLY A 27 -3.89 3.57 6.47
CA GLY A 27 -4.29 2.45 5.62
C GLY A 27 -4.12 1.11 6.32
N ALA A 28 -4.47 1.03 7.61
CA ALA A 28 -4.15 -0.10 8.49
C ALA A 28 -4.76 -1.47 8.09
N GLY A 29 -5.69 -1.49 7.13
CA GLY A 29 -6.34 -2.70 6.65
C GLY A 29 -7.09 -3.42 7.78
N ILE A 30 -6.81 -4.71 7.99
CA ILE A 30 -7.37 -5.51 9.11
C ILE A 30 -6.43 -5.55 10.34
N GLY A 31 -5.47 -4.61 10.41
CA GLY A 31 -4.60 -4.39 11.57
C GLY A 31 -3.48 -5.41 11.73
N GLY A 32 -2.93 -5.95 10.63
CA GLY A 32 -1.76 -6.84 10.71
C GLY A 32 -0.53 -6.11 11.27
N ASN A 33 -0.24 -4.93 10.72
CA ASN A 33 0.85 -4.06 11.17
C ASN A 33 0.62 -3.58 12.60
N SER A 34 -0.57 -3.04 12.88
CA SER A 34 -0.92 -2.52 14.20
C SER A 34 -0.74 -3.59 15.29
N SER A 35 -1.22 -4.83 15.09
CA SER A 35 -1.02 -5.91 16.07
C SER A 35 0.46 -6.21 16.33
N TYR A 36 1.27 -6.24 15.27
CA TYR A 36 2.70 -6.48 15.42
C TYR A 36 3.40 -5.32 16.15
N LEU A 37 3.12 -4.08 15.80
CA LEU A 37 3.73 -2.90 16.42
C LEU A 37 3.31 -2.75 17.89
N ILE A 38 2.05 -3.03 18.24
CA ILE A 38 1.60 -3.11 19.63
C ILE A 38 2.40 -4.16 20.40
N SER A 39 2.66 -5.33 19.81
CA SER A 39 3.47 -6.38 20.44
C SER A 39 4.94 -5.97 20.67
N LYS A 40 5.42 -4.91 20.00
CA LYS A 40 6.74 -4.29 20.21
C LYS A 40 6.72 -3.14 21.21
N GLY A 41 5.56 -2.79 21.76
CA GLY A 41 5.40 -1.76 22.79
C GLY A 41 5.06 -0.37 22.26
N PHE A 42 4.70 -0.24 20.99
CA PHE A 42 4.23 1.04 20.43
C PHE A 42 2.77 1.32 20.78
N GLU A 43 2.45 2.59 21.02
CA GLU A 43 1.08 3.10 21.08
C GLU A 43 0.59 3.37 19.65
N ILE A 44 -0.45 2.66 19.23
CA ILE A 44 -0.97 2.73 17.86
C ILE A 44 -2.36 3.36 17.84
N GLU A 45 -2.55 4.30 16.93
CA GLU A 45 -3.86 4.65 16.39
C GLU A 45 -3.89 4.26 14.91
N ALA A 46 -5.06 3.82 14.43
CA ALA A 46 -5.22 3.36 13.06
C ALA A 46 -6.14 4.28 12.28
N LEU A 47 -5.90 4.41 10.97
CA LEU A 47 -6.69 5.26 10.09
C LEU A 47 -7.00 4.55 8.78
N SER A 48 -8.27 4.56 8.39
CA SER A 48 -8.72 4.09 7.07
C SER A 48 -10.16 4.54 6.81
N PRO A 49 -10.54 4.85 5.56
CA PRO A 49 -11.91 5.27 5.24
C PRO A 49 -12.94 4.13 5.24
N ASP A 50 -12.54 2.89 5.49
CA ASP A 50 -13.36 1.69 5.34
C ASP A 50 -14.14 1.32 6.63
N GLU A 51 -15.47 1.28 6.54
CA GLU A 51 -16.39 0.95 7.66
C GLU A 51 -16.26 -0.50 8.15
N TYR A 52 -15.97 -1.44 7.25
CA TYR A 52 -15.73 -2.82 7.66
C TYR A 52 -14.44 -2.94 8.48
N GLN A 53 -13.39 -2.20 8.11
CA GLN A 53 -12.15 -2.16 8.88
C GLN A 53 -12.34 -1.56 10.28
N GLU A 54 -13.17 -0.53 10.42
CA GLU A 54 -13.54 0.03 11.74
C GLU A 54 -14.15 -1.06 12.65
N THR A 55 -15.09 -1.84 12.11
CA THR A 55 -15.75 -2.94 12.86
C THR A 55 -14.74 -4.01 13.25
N VAL A 56 -13.87 -4.42 12.32
CA VAL A 56 -12.80 -5.39 12.57
C VAL A 56 -11.85 -4.90 13.67
N PHE A 57 -11.48 -3.62 13.67
CA PHE A 57 -10.62 -3.03 14.72
C PHE A 57 -11.30 -3.02 16.08
N ALA A 58 -12.57 -2.61 16.15
CA ALA A 58 -13.34 -2.60 17.39
C ALA A 58 -13.40 -3.99 18.03
N GLU A 59 -13.70 -5.04 17.24
CA GLU A 59 -13.74 -6.42 17.70
C GLU A 59 -12.35 -6.95 18.09
N LYS A 60 -11.36 -6.74 17.22
CA LYS A 60 -10.01 -7.32 17.37
C LYS A 60 -9.26 -6.76 18.57
N TYR A 61 -9.43 -5.47 18.85
CA TYR A 61 -8.74 -4.77 19.92
C TYR A 61 -9.64 -4.41 21.09
N ASN A 62 -10.88 -4.93 21.12
CA ASN A 62 -11.85 -4.66 22.18
C ASN A 62 -12.02 -3.14 22.46
N GLY A 63 -11.94 -2.33 21.40
CA GLY A 63 -12.00 -0.86 21.47
C GLY A 63 -10.77 -0.14 22.03
N GLU A 64 -9.68 -0.84 22.37
CA GLU A 64 -8.48 -0.23 22.96
C GLU A 64 -7.63 0.55 21.94
N VAL A 65 -7.67 0.14 20.67
CA VAL A 65 -6.98 0.84 19.58
C VAL A 65 -7.95 1.82 18.94
N ARG A 66 -7.65 3.11 19.03
CA ARG A 66 -8.44 4.16 18.38
C ARG A 66 -8.36 4.00 16.86
N PHE A 67 -9.53 3.95 16.21
CA PHE A 67 -9.65 3.88 14.76
C PHE A 67 -10.30 5.16 14.22
N HIS A 68 -9.65 5.80 13.27
CA HIS A 68 -10.11 7.00 12.59
C HIS A 68 -10.69 6.62 11.24
N ARG A 69 -12.03 6.63 11.12
CA ARG A 69 -12.72 6.36 9.86
C ARG A 69 -12.70 7.57 8.94
N THR A 70 -11.56 7.83 8.32
CA THR A 70 -11.36 8.93 7.39
C THR A 70 -10.24 8.62 6.39
N LYS A 71 -10.14 9.42 5.33
CA LYS A 71 -8.97 9.45 4.47
C LYS A 71 -7.85 10.23 5.14
N PHE A 72 -6.60 9.95 4.79
CA PHE A 72 -5.47 10.67 5.38
C PHE A 72 -5.48 12.15 4.96
N GLU A 73 -5.84 12.44 3.72
CA GLU A 73 -5.96 13.81 3.19
C GLU A 73 -6.96 14.67 3.98
N ASP A 74 -7.97 14.04 4.58
CA ASP A 74 -9.03 14.67 5.34
C ASP A 74 -8.84 14.54 6.86
N PHE A 75 -7.71 13.98 7.31
CA PHE A 75 -7.46 13.72 8.73
C PHE A 75 -7.14 15.00 9.50
N GLU A 76 -7.96 15.30 10.49
CA GLU A 76 -7.72 16.38 11.45
C GLU A 76 -7.24 15.77 12.76
N SER A 77 -5.92 15.80 12.97
CA SER A 77 -5.31 15.19 14.14
C SER A 77 -5.53 16.04 15.40
N GLU A 78 -6.00 15.41 16.48
CA GLU A 78 -6.11 16.02 17.82
C GLU A 78 -4.75 16.13 18.55
N LYS A 79 -3.78 15.32 18.14
CA LYS A 79 -2.43 15.25 18.70
C LYS A 79 -1.39 15.12 17.58
N GLN A 80 -0.11 15.19 17.93
CA GLN A 80 0.96 14.84 17.01
C GLN A 80 1.57 13.49 17.36
N TYR A 81 2.02 12.76 16.35
CA TYR A 81 2.61 11.43 16.48
C TYR A 81 4.12 11.49 16.26
N ASP A 82 4.85 10.57 16.89
CA ASP A 82 6.27 10.36 16.62
C ASP A 82 6.50 9.85 15.19
N LEU A 83 5.58 9.03 14.67
CA LEU A 83 5.68 8.43 13.34
C LEU A 83 4.30 8.31 12.66
N VAL A 84 4.22 8.71 11.40
CA VAL A 84 3.17 8.27 10.47
C VAL A 84 3.70 7.06 9.68
N PHE A 85 2.95 5.97 9.67
CA PHE A 85 3.35 4.69 9.07
C PHE A 85 2.46 4.36 7.87
N GLU A 86 3.05 4.38 6.67
CA GLU A 86 2.38 4.14 5.39
C GLU A 86 2.92 2.86 4.73
N SER A 87 2.45 1.70 5.20
CA SER A 87 2.82 0.40 4.64
C SER A 87 1.84 -0.01 3.53
N GLU A 88 2.25 0.15 2.28
CA GLU A 88 1.45 -0.11 1.06
C GLU A 88 0.17 0.72 0.97
N SER A 89 0.19 1.92 1.57
CA SER A 89 -0.92 2.87 1.55
C SER A 89 -0.59 4.21 0.87
N ALA A 90 0.68 4.57 0.78
CA ALA A 90 1.14 5.83 0.19
C ALA A 90 0.58 6.06 -1.21
N CYS A 91 0.55 5.02 -2.06
CA CYS A 91 0.08 5.12 -3.44
C CYS A 91 -1.42 5.43 -3.62
N TYR A 92 -2.21 5.36 -2.55
CA TYR A 92 -3.64 5.72 -2.53
C TYR A 92 -3.91 7.13 -2.00
N ILE A 93 -2.89 7.79 -1.46
CA ILE A 93 -2.98 9.13 -0.85
C ILE A 93 -2.60 10.16 -1.90
N GLU A 94 -3.34 11.26 -2.02
CA GLU A 94 -2.89 12.35 -2.89
C GLU A 94 -1.61 13.00 -2.38
N ILE A 95 -0.57 13.14 -3.22
CA ILE A 95 0.77 13.60 -2.80
C ILE A 95 0.71 14.91 -2.00
N GLU A 96 0.13 15.96 -2.58
CA GLU A 96 0.16 17.29 -1.97
C GLU A 96 -0.74 17.41 -0.72
N PRO A 97 -2.03 16.99 -0.75
CA PRO A 97 -2.84 16.92 0.45
C PRO A 97 -2.26 16.00 1.53
N GLY A 98 -1.72 14.84 1.16
CA GLY A 98 -1.10 13.88 2.07
C GLY A 98 0.09 14.47 2.82
N TRP A 99 1.04 15.09 2.11
CA TRP A 99 2.17 15.76 2.75
C TRP A 99 1.74 16.94 3.62
N LYS A 100 0.70 17.68 3.22
CA LYS A 100 0.11 18.75 4.05
C LYS A 100 -0.48 18.21 5.35
N THR A 101 -1.18 17.08 5.30
CA THR A 101 -1.68 16.41 6.53
C THR A 101 -0.52 15.88 7.37
N ALA A 102 0.46 15.23 6.74
CA ALA A 102 1.64 14.72 7.43
C ALA A 102 2.38 15.83 8.20
N GLN A 103 2.54 17.01 7.61
CA GLN A 103 3.17 18.17 8.26
C GLN A 103 2.47 18.56 9.57
N LYS A 104 1.14 18.47 9.64
CA LYS A 104 0.37 18.79 10.85
C LYS A 104 0.38 17.64 11.87
N THR A 105 0.36 16.41 11.37
CA THR A 105 0.17 15.17 12.14
C THR A 105 1.46 14.67 12.77
N VAL A 106 2.59 14.83 12.08
CA VAL A 106 3.90 14.44 12.58
C VAL A 106 4.45 15.56 13.46
N ARG A 107 4.90 15.22 14.67
CA ARG A 107 5.55 16.19 15.56
C ARG A 107 6.86 16.67 14.97
N ASP A 108 7.34 17.79 15.47
CA ASP A 108 8.65 18.32 15.18
C ASP A 108 9.75 17.30 15.57
N GLY A 109 10.70 17.08 14.66
CA GLY A 109 11.69 15.99 14.71
C GLY A 109 11.14 14.57 14.56
N GLY A 110 9.83 14.40 14.33
CA GLY A 110 9.16 13.12 14.10
C GLY A 110 9.32 12.61 12.67
N TYR A 111 8.64 11.50 12.34
CA TYR A 111 8.94 10.72 11.14
C TYR A 111 7.72 10.40 10.28
N LEU A 112 7.96 10.14 9.00
CA LEU A 112 7.04 9.43 8.10
C LEU A 112 7.80 8.25 7.46
N LEU A 113 7.29 7.04 7.63
CA LEU A 113 7.85 5.82 7.04
C LEU A 113 6.89 5.29 5.98
N ALA A 114 7.27 5.42 4.72
CA ALA A 114 6.51 4.94 3.58
C ALA A 114 7.17 3.71 2.97
N SER A 115 6.38 2.67 2.68
CA SER A 115 6.82 1.50 1.93
C SER A 115 5.82 1.20 0.83
N ASP A 116 6.17 1.49 -0.42
CA ASP A 116 5.24 1.33 -1.54
C ASP A 116 5.99 1.27 -2.90
N TYR A 117 5.22 1.12 -3.96
CA TYR A 117 5.69 1.21 -5.33
C TYR A 117 5.77 2.66 -5.81
N PHE A 118 6.93 3.04 -6.31
CA PHE A 118 7.17 4.36 -6.88
C PHE A 118 7.59 4.24 -8.34
N LEU A 119 7.07 5.14 -9.17
CA LEU A 119 7.43 5.27 -10.58
C LEU A 119 8.76 6.05 -10.66
N HIS A 120 9.84 5.34 -11.01
CA HIS A 120 11.18 5.93 -11.12
C HIS A 120 11.55 6.32 -12.56
N ARG A 121 10.92 5.68 -13.56
CA ARG A 121 11.17 5.95 -14.97
C ARG A 121 9.85 6.02 -15.74
N ASN A 122 9.72 7.04 -16.57
CA ASN A 122 8.64 7.17 -17.54
C ASN A 122 9.23 7.61 -18.89
N ASP A 123 9.18 6.73 -19.89
CA ASP A 123 9.68 6.99 -21.25
C ASP A 123 8.54 7.28 -22.26
N GLY A 124 7.32 7.51 -21.75
CA GLY A 124 6.13 7.78 -22.57
C GLY A 124 5.65 6.58 -23.40
N SER A 125 6.29 5.41 -23.30
CA SER A 125 6.06 4.26 -24.17
C SER A 125 5.05 3.24 -23.64
N GLY A 126 4.22 3.59 -22.65
CA GLY A 126 3.09 2.72 -22.30
C GLY A 126 2.04 3.33 -21.39
N ASP A 127 0.91 2.62 -21.31
CA ASP A 127 -0.21 2.85 -20.40
C ASP A 127 0.15 2.49 -18.93
N TRP A 128 1.35 2.85 -18.49
CA TRP A 128 1.82 2.62 -17.10
C TRP A 128 1.16 3.57 -16.10
N HIS A 129 0.25 4.41 -16.58
CA HIS A 129 -0.71 5.21 -15.82
C HIS A 129 -1.79 4.37 -15.09
N ILE A 130 -1.75 3.04 -15.19
CA ILE A 130 -2.72 2.16 -14.51
C ILE A 130 -2.33 1.98 -13.04
N LYS A 131 -2.53 3.08 -12.31
CA LYS A 131 -2.97 3.27 -10.92
C LYS A 131 -2.20 2.55 -9.80
N ALA A 132 -1.97 3.32 -8.72
CA ALA A 132 -1.25 2.98 -7.48
C ALA A 132 0.28 2.99 -7.59
N SER A 133 0.87 4.13 -7.96
CA SER A 133 2.27 4.46 -7.68
C SER A 133 2.52 5.94 -7.94
N HIS A 134 3.15 6.65 -7.01
CA HIS A 134 3.54 8.04 -7.23
C HIS A 134 4.79 8.15 -8.10
N ASP A 135 4.90 9.23 -8.87
CA ASP A 135 6.19 9.64 -9.44
C ASP A 135 7.15 9.91 -8.29
N GLU A 136 8.25 9.16 -8.26
CA GLU A 136 9.19 9.18 -7.14
C GLU A 136 9.81 10.56 -6.96
N LYS A 137 10.21 11.22 -8.05
CA LYS A 137 10.84 12.55 -7.99
C LYS A 137 9.87 13.59 -7.47
N ASN A 138 8.63 13.56 -7.93
CA ASN A 138 7.59 14.45 -7.45
C ASN A 138 7.25 14.19 -5.97
N TYR A 139 7.19 12.92 -5.55
CA TYR A 139 6.96 12.56 -4.15
C TYR A 139 8.07 13.08 -3.24
N MET A 140 9.35 12.90 -3.63
CA MET A 140 10.51 13.43 -2.89
C MET A 140 10.51 14.96 -2.83
N LYS A 141 10.26 15.61 -3.97
CA LYS A 141 10.20 17.07 -4.04
C LYS A 141 9.12 17.62 -3.11
N LYS A 142 7.94 17.00 -3.09
CA LYS A 142 6.85 17.42 -2.22
C LYS A 142 7.14 17.16 -0.74
N ALA A 143 7.82 16.06 -0.40
CA ALA A 143 8.31 15.85 0.96
C ALA A 143 9.16 17.05 1.44
N GLU A 144 10.15 17.47 0.63
CA GLU A 144 11.00 18.61 0.96
C GLU A 144 10.22 19.93 1.07
N GLU A 145 9.32 20.22 0.12
CA GLU A 145 8.45 21.41 0.14
C GLU A 145 7.61 21.51 1.44
N TYR A 146 7.21 20.37 2.02
CA TYR A 146 6.43 20.29 3.26
C TYR A 146 7.30 20.12 4.52
N GLY A 147 8.62 20.26 4.43
CA GLY A 147 9.52 20.22 5.57
C GLY A 147 9.91 18.82 6.02
N PHE A 148 9.92 17.85 5.11
CA PHE A 148 10.38 16.49 5.37
C PHE A 148 11.69 16.22 4.62
N LYS A 149 12.71 15.79 5.36
CA LYS A 149 14.00 15.38 4.81
C LYS A 149 14.07 13.85 4.76
N LEU A 150 14.45 13.30 3.61
CA LEU A 150 14.77 11.87 3.50
C LEU A 150 16.05 11.57 4.30
N ILE A 151 15.96 10.65 5.28
CA ILE A 151 17.10 10.26 6.12
C ILE A 151 17.54 8.82 5.90
N ARG A 152 16.67 7.97 5.34
CA ARG A 152 17.02 6.59 4.96
C ARG A 152 16.14 6.13 3.80
N GLU A 153 16.75 5.40 2.88
CA GLU A 153 16.05 4.71 1.80
C GLU A 153 16.52 3.26 1.69
N TYR A 154 15.65 2.38 1.21
CA TYR A 154 15.99 1.00 0.90
C TYR A 154 15.19 0.51 -0.31
N ASP A 155 15.90 0.04 -1.33
CA ASP A 155 15.30 -0.56 -2.53
C ASP A 155 15.10 -2.06 -2.28
N GLN A 156 13.84 -2.46 -2.10
CA GLN A 156 13.47 -3.86 -1.92
C GLN A 156 12.90 -4.50 -3.20
N THR A 157 13.05 -3.83 -4.36
CA THR A 157 12.48 -4.27 -5.63
C THR A 157 12.83 -5.72 -5.92
N ASP A 158 14.11 -6.09 -5.82
CA ASP A 158 14.57 -7.45 -6.10
C ASP A 158 14.07 -8.49 -5.09
N ASN A 159 13.90 -8.10 -3.82
CA ASN A 159 13.43 -8.99 -2.75
C ASN A 159 11.93 -9.29 -2.86
N THR A 160 11.14 -8.37 -3.43
CA THR A 160 9.69 -8.55 -3.62
C THR A 160 9.35 -9.29 -4.92
N MET A 161 10.24 -9.29 -5.91
CA MET A 161 9.97 -9.95 -7.20
C MET A 161 9.54 -11.42 -7.07
N PRO A 162 10.14 -12.27 -6.24
CA PRO A 162 9.69 -13.65 -6.08
C PRO A 162 8.26 -13.78 -5.55
N THR A 163 7.78 -12.82 -4.75
CA THR A 163 6.40 -12.80 -4.25
C THR A 163 5.42 -12.40 -5.35
N LEU A 164 5.78 -11.40 -6.16
CA LEU A 164 5.00 -10.96 -7.33
C LEU A 164 4.97 -12.04 -8.42
N ASP A 165 6.12 -12.63 -8.73
CA ASP A 165 6.26 -13.75 -9.66
C ASP A 165 5.49 -14.97 -9.15
N GLY A 166 5.49 -15.23 -7.83
CA GLY A 166 4.71 -16.28 -7.20
C GLY A 166 3.20 -16.06 -7.27
N ALA A 167 2.73 -14.81 -7.09
CA ALA A 167 1.33 -14.44 -7.25
C ALA A 167 0.89 -14.59 -8.72
N LYS A 168 1.74 -14.15 -9.66
CA LYS A 168 1.53 -14.35 -11.10
C LYS A 168 1.48 -15.85 -11.44
N ALA A 169 2.42 -16.64 -10.96
CA ALA A 169 2.46 -18.09 -11.21
C ALA A 169 1.26 -18.82 -10.61
N LEU A 170 0.75 -18.40 -9.44
CA LEU A 170 -0.48 -18.95 -8.85
C LEU A 170 -1.70 -18.65 -9.73
N MET A 171 -1.81 -17.42 -10.23
CA MET A 171 -2.86 -17.01 -11.16
C MET A 171 -2.79 -17.80 -12.48
N GLU A 172 -1.60 -17.90 -13.06
CA GLU A 172 -1.35 -18.61 -14.32
C GLU A 172 -1.59 -20.11 -14.21
N ARG A 173 -1.20 -20.73 -13.09
CA ARG A 173 -1.27 -22.18 -12.92
C ARG A 173 -2.65 -22.68 -12.49
N PHE A 174 -3.40 -21.89 -11.74
CA PHE A 174 -4.63 -22.37 -11.10
C PHE A 174 -5.87 -21.56 -11.49
N ILE A 175 -5.78 -20.24 -11.62
CA ILE A 175 -6.96 -19.42 -11.88
C ILE A 175 -7.29 -19.35 -13.36
N PHE A 176 -6.31 -19.07 -14.24
CA PHE A 176 -6.57 -18.99 -15.69
C PHE A 176 -7.07 -20.30 -16.31
N PRO A 177 -6.47 -21.48 -16.04
CA PRO A 177 -6.96 -22.73 -16.61
C PRO A 177 -8.36 -23.09 -16.10
N THR A 178 -8.68 -22.80 -14.84
CA THR A 178 -9.99 -23.08 -14.26
C THR A 178 -11.08 -22.18 -14.86
N VAL A 179 -10.76 -20.90 -15.10
CA VAL A 179 -11.66 -19.95 -15.79
C VAL A 179 -11.85 -20.34 -17.26
N GLU A 180 -10.78 -20.74 -17.97
CA GLU A 180 -10.88 -21.21 -19.35
C GLU A 180 -11.68 -22.51 -19.45
N PHE A 181 -11.42 -23.49 -18.59
CA PHE A 181 -12.11 -24.77 -18.55
C PHE A 181 -13.61 -24.61 -18.25
N SER A 182 -13.94 -23.75 -17.28
CA SER A 182 -15.33 -23.42 -16.96
C SER A 182 -16.01 -22.62 -18.07
N SER A 183 -15.29 -21.73 -18.77
CA SER A 183 -15.81 -21.02 -19.94
C SER A 183 -16.09 -21.96 -21.12
N ASN A 184 -15.19 -22.91 -21.43
CA ASN A 184 -15.36 -23.88 -22.51
C ASN A 184 -16.50 -24.87 -22.22
N TYR A 185 -16.67 -25.26 -20.95
CA TYR A 185 -17.78 -26.08 -20.50
C TYR A 185 -19.13 -25.33 -20.56
N LEU A 186 -19.17 -24.08 -20.10
CA LEU A 186 -20.38 -23.25 -20.11
C LEU A 186 -20.77 -22.78 -21.52
N ASP A 187 -19.82 -22.55 -22.43
CA ASP A 187 -20.09 -22.22 -23.83
C ASP A 187 -20.78 -23.39 -24.54
N LYS A 188 -20.39 -24.63 -24.19
CA LYS A 188 -20.94 -25.85 -24.78
C LYS A 188 -22.31 -26.24 -24.22
N ASN A 189 -22.55 -26.01 -22.93
CA ASN A 189 -23.75 -26.51 -22.24
C ASN A 189 -24.78 -25.42 -21.90
N HIS A 190 -24.36 -24.17 -21.65
CA HIS A 190 -25.24 -23.06 -21.24
C HIS A 190 -24.81 -21.70 -21.84
N PRO A 191 -24.83 -21.55 -23.19
CA PRO A 191 -24.29 -20.38 -23.88
C PRO A 191 -24.98 -19.06 -23.51
N PHE A 192 -26.26 -19.11 -23.12
CA PHE A 192 -27.02 -17.91 -22.72
C PHE A 192 -26.58 -17.37 -21.35
N ILE A 193 -26.22 -18.26 -20.41
CA ILE A 193 -25.71 -17.90 -19.08
C ILE A 193 -24.30 -17.30 -19.23
N LEU A 194 -23.46 -17.90 -20.07
CA LEU A 194 -22.14 -17.37 -20.41
C LEU A 194 -22.24 -15.96 -21.02
N LYS A 195 -23.21 -15.72 -21.91
CA LYS A 195 -23.45 -14.41 -22.54
C LYS A 195 -23.87 -13.36 -21.51
N LEU A 196 -24.65 -13.75 -20.50
CA LEU A 196 -25.04 -12.87 -19.39
C LEU A 196 -23.84 -12.53 -18.51
N ILE A 197 -23.04 -13.53 -18.11
CA ILE A 197 -21.81 -13.36 -17.30
C ILE A 197 -20.75 -12.54 -18.05
N LYS A 198 -20.51 -12.80 -19.33
CA LYS A 198 -19.59 -12.00 -20.16
C LYS A 198 -20.07 -10.56 -20.30
N LYS A 199 -21.38 -10.32 -20.38
CA LYS A 199 -21.95 -8.96 -20.44
C LYS A 199 -21.82 -8.21 -19.11
N THR A 200 -21.93 -8.89 -17.96
CA THR A 200 -21.83 -8.27 -16.63
C THR A 200 -20.42 -8.21 -16.05
N PHE A 201 -19.56 -9.19 -16.34
CA PHE A 201 -18.21 -9.33 -15.78
C PHE A 201 -17.08 -9.40 -16.82
N GLY A 202 -17.38 -9.66 -18.09
CA GLY A 202 -16.37 -9.93 -19.12
C GLY A 202 -15.39 -8.78 -19.35
N LYS A 203 -15.85 -7.52 -19.30
CA LYS A 203 -14.95 -6.34 -19.36
C LYS A 203 -14.02 -6.29 -18.14
N ARG A 204 -14.56 -6.42 -16.92
CA ARG A 204 -13.79 -6.37 -15.67
C ARG A 204 -12.75 -7.49 -15.55
N VAL A 205 -13.07 -8.69 -16.03
CA VAL A 205 -12.12 -9.82 -16.01
C VAL A 205 -11.04 -9.63 -17.06
N ASN A 206 -11.40 -9.25 -18.29
CA ASN A 206 -10.43 -9.02 -19.37
C ASN A 206 -9.49 -7.84 -19.07
N ASP A 207 -10.01 -6.76 -18.47
CA ASP A 207 -9.21 -5.61 -18.04
C ASP A 207 -8.27 -5.99 -16.90
N LYS A 208 -8.72 -6.78 -15.90
CA LYS A 208 -7.85 -7.32 -14.85
C LYS A 208 -6.80 -8.28 -15.42
N MET A 209 -7.14 -9.10 -16.41
CA MET A 209 -6.21 -10.03 -17.07
C MET A 209 -5.14 -9.32 -17.88
N ASN A 210 -5.49 -8.25 -18.61
CA ASN A 210 -4.52 -7.39 -19.30
C ASN A 210 -3.65 -6.61 -18.31
N GLN A 211 -4.17 -6.22 -17.15
CA GLN A 211 -3.38 -5.61 -16.08
C GLN A 211 -2.37 -6.60 -15.45
N LEU A 212 -2.76 -7.86 -15.30
CA LEU A 212 -1.90 -8.93 -14.77
C LEU A 212 -0.83 -9.39 -15.77
N SER A 213 -1.11 -9.38 -17.08
CA SER A 213 -0.10 -9.70 -18.11
C SER A 213 1.00 -8.63 -18.23
N LEU A 214 0.70 -7.39 -17.83
CA LEU A 214 1.66 -6.29 -17.69
C LEU A 214 2.59 -6.43 -16.46
N LEU A 215 2.33 -7.36 -15.55
CA LEU A 215 3.25 -7.73 -14.46
C LEU A 215 4.35 -8.65 -14.97
N ASN A 216 5.11 -8.20 -15.96
CA ASN A 216 6.41 -8.79 -16.25
C ASN A 216 7.41 -8.16 -15.28
N SER A 217 8.11 -8.95 -14.47
CA SER A 217 9.10 -8.43 -13.51
C SER A 217 10.18 -7.58 -14.17
N LYS A 218 10.48 -7.81 -15.46
CA LYS A 218 11.36 -6.94 -16.25
C LYS A 218 10.78 -5.55 -16.50
N ASP A 219 9.50 -5.47 -16.87
CA ASP A 219 8.83 -4.19 -17.12
C ASP A 219 8.53 -3.46 -15.81
N PHE A 220 8.17 -4.20 -14.76
CA PHE A 220 8.05 -3.66 -13.41
C PHE A 220 9.35 -2.98 -12.99
N LYS A 221 10.49 -3.69 -13.01
CA LYS A 221 11.81 -3.12 -12.67
C LYS A 221 12.23 -1.98 -13.59
N LYS A 222 11.76 -1.97 -14.84
CA LYS A 222 12.08 -0.90 -15.79
C LYS A 222 11.45 0.43 -15.37
N TYR A 223 10.22 0.41 -14.85
CA TYR A 223 9.44 1.62 -14.60
C TYR A 223 9.20 1.93 -13.11
N LYS A 224 9.02 0.90 -12.29
CA LYS A 224 8.70 0.99 -10.87
C LYS A 224 9.78 0.39 -10.00
N ARG A 225 9.89 0.91 -8.78
CA ARG A 225 10.70 0.34 -7.71
C ARG A 225 9.85 0.20 -6.47
N TYR A 226 10.10 -0.85 -5.70
CA TYR A 226 9.52 -0.99 -4.37
C TYR A 226 10.50 -0.42 -3.37
N MET A 227 10.16 0.73 -2.82
CA MET A 227 11.03 1.49 -1.94
C MET A 227 10.46 1.53 -0.52
N ILE A 228 11.37 1.54 0.45
CA ILE A 228 11.12 1.98 1.82
C ILE A 228 11.81 3.32 1.98
N PHE A 229 11.08 4.33 2.38
CA PHE A 229 11.57 5.68 2.64
C PHE A 229 11.24 6.09 4.06
N LEU A 230 12.26 6.54 4.80
CA LEU A 230 12.09 7.17 6.10
C LEU A 230 12.43 8.65 5.97
N PHE A 231 11.42 9.47 6.19
CA PHE A 231 11.53 10.92 6.23
C PHE A 231 11.49 11.40 7.67
N GLN A 232 12.25 12.46 7.97
CA GLN A 232 12.18 13.18 9.24
C GLN A 232 11.64 14.59 8.97
N LYS A 233 10.65 15.00 9.77
CA LYS A 233 10.18 16.37 9.77
C LYS A 233 11.26 17.28 10.36
N VAL A 234 11.72 18.26 9.58
CA VAL A 234 12.69 19.24 10.06
C VAL A 234 11.96 20.41 10.68
N ASP A 235 12.47 20.91 11.81
CA ASP A 235 11.94 22.10 12.46
C ASP A 235 12.04 23.28 11.51
N GLN A 236 10.89 23.82 11.10
CA GLN A 236 10.84 25.09 10.39
C GLN A 236 10.96 26.18 11.46
N SER A 237 12.20 26.50 11.83
CA SER A 237 12.54 27.64 12.70
C SER A 237 12.18 28.97 12.03
#